data_AF-A0A1Y1UZ99-F1
#
_entry.id   AF-A0A1Y1UZ99-F1
#
_cell.length_a   1.000
_cell.length_b   1.000
_cell.length_c   1.000
_cell.angle_alpha   90.00
_cell.angle_beta   90.00
_cell.angle_gamma   90.00
#
_symmetry.space_group_name_H-M   'P 1'
#
loop_
_entity.id
_entity.type
_entity.pdbx_description
1 polymer ?
#
loop_
_entity_poly.entity_id
_entity_poly.type
_entity_poly.pdbx_seq_one_letter_code
_entity_poly.pdbx_strand_id
1 'polypeptide(L)'
;MRTKLISDIHNRLGLKSVSSTYVQLYINDEFMGLYIFNDDYKLSWIEEVYGEKNTKNLYKCDYMYDLLPEYSFGCSNENEEEINNNSEWIEFLTAVKNAKSATDLEDIFEIDHFLYEMAIDYLTGAYDHIQNTHNYYMYKQPNGKWIYLSYDFDHDFGQDMGFLRSSITNTIRDIHLMEVLIFNDSSGFEKILSEVVSKVFNPAILYPYIDEIKKYIKPYVILDKIKDTNGNYPGSINSNSDYDHFTLEQWDAYSEFTNGYSDRESYGLKYWILIKYRYVCDYYHLECDSTYLDENFQYSIKNIIINNDDDDDDIKQYNDYKSDTIISDEVQSESTQSDLLDTLDDDIPIEIDESIVIEDESDSDNDDDDDNDEYSVVNIISNEYHKNYY
;
A
#
# COMPACT_ATOMS: atom_id res chain seq x y z
N MET A 1 10.44 -7.90 -1.76
CA MET A 1 10.62 -8.08 -0.29
C MET A 1 9.35 -7.73 0.47
N ARG A 2 8.68 -6.63 0.11
CA ARG A 2 7.39 -6.18 0.64
C ARG A 2 6.34 -7.30 0.69
N THR A 3 6.08 -7.94 -0.45
CA THR A 3 5.12 -9.06 -0.53
C THR A 3 5.40 -10.19 0.46
N LYS A 4 6.67 -10.61 0.55
CA LYS A 4 7.09 -11.62 1.53
C LYS A 4 6.79 -11.17 2.95
N LEU A 5 7.22 -9.96 3.31
CA LEU A 5 7.04 -9.41 4.65
C LEU A 5 5.57 -9.38 5.07
N ILE A 6 4.66 -9.01 4.16
CA ILE A 6 3.22 -8.95 4.44
C ILE A 6 2.61 -10.34 4.57
N SER A 7 2.94 -11.25 3.66
CA SER A 7 2.49 -12.65 3.78
C SER A 7 2.93 -13.26 5.13
N ASP A 8 4.12 -12.91 5.62
CA ASP A 8 4.61 -13.39 6.92
C ASP A 8 3.97 -12.69 8.11
N ILE A 9 3.57 -11.43 7.97
CA ILE A 9 2.76 -10.71 8.97
C ILE A 9 1.42 -11.43 9.14
N HIS A 10 0.73 -11.75 8.04
CA HIS A 10 -0.51 -12.53 8.08
C HIS A 10 -0.29 -13.89 8.75
N ASN A 11 0.75 -14.64 8.35
CA ASN A 11 1.11 -15.92 8.95
C ASN A 11 1.39 -15.81 10.46
N ARG A 12 2.08 -14.75 10.89
CA ARG A 12 2.41 -14.51 12.31
C ARG A 12 1.18 -14.14 13.14
N LEU A 13 0.22 -13.44 12.55
CA LEU A 13 -1.07 -13.14 13.18
C LEU A 13 -2.04 -14.34 13.13
N GLY A 14 -1.74 -15.37 12.35
CA GLY A 14 -2.62 -16.52 12.14
C GLY A 14 -3.81 -16.23 11.22
N LEU A 15 -3.69 -15.19 10.40
CA LEU A 15 -4.70 -14.80 9.42
C LEU A 15 -4.65 -15.73 8.20
N LYS A 16 -5.80 -15.94 7.58
CA LYS A 16 -5.90 -16.65 6.30
C LYS A 16 -5.56 -15.67 5.18
N SER A 17 -4.42 -15.85 4.53
CA SER A 17 -3.97 -15.01 3.41
C SER A 17 -3.06 -15.84 2.49
N VAL A 18 -2.74 -15.30 1.32
CA VAL A 18 -1.72 -15.87 0.41
C VAL A 18 -0.34 -15.89 1.06
N SER A 19 0.42 -16.95 0.81
CA SER A 19 1.83 -17.03 1.20
C SER A 19 2.77 -16.75 0.03
N SER A 20 3.95 -16.25 0.35
CA SER A 20 5.00 -15.96 -0.63
C SER A 20 6.31 -16.66 -0.25
N THR A 21 7.09 -17.04 -1.26
CA THR A 21 8.47 -17.52 -1.08
C THR A 21 9.38 -17.04 -2.21
N TYR A 22 10.68 -17.23 -2.06
CA TYR A 22 11.68 -16.89 -3.08
C TYR A 22 12.10 -18.13 -3.86
N VAL A 23 12.22 -18.00 -5.18
CA VAL A 23 12.67 -19.07 -6.07
C VAL A 23 13.73 -18.55 -7.05
N GLN A 24 14.69 -19.40 -7.37
CA GLN A 24 15.56 -19.17 -8.53
C GLN A 24 14.88 -19.82 -9.74
N LEU A 25 14.59 -19.04 -10.76
CA LEU A 25 13.96 -19.55 -11.97
C LEU A 25 15.04 -19.96 -12.98
N TYR A 26 14.86 -21.14 -13.58
CA TYR A 26 15.66 -21.60 -14.70
C TYR A 26 14.75 -22.04 -15.84
N ILE A 27 15.03 -21.61 -17.06
CA ILE A 27 14.35 -22.07 -18.28
C ILE A 27 15.44 -22.60 -19.21
N ASN A 28 15.34 -23.86 -19.65
CA ASN A 28 16.34 -24.51 -20.50
C ASN A 28 17.79 -24.43 -19.94
N ASP A 29 17.95 -24.67 -18.64
CA ASP A 29 19.23 -24.56 -17.90
C ASP A 29 19.84 -23.15 -17.84
N GLU A 30 19.13 -22.12 -18.32
CA GLU A 30 19.53 -20.72 -18.21
C GLU A 30 18.89 -20.07 -16.98
N PHE A 31 19.70 -19.39 -16.17
CA PHE A 31 19.25 -18.68 -14.99
C PHE A 31 18.46 -17.44 -15.39
N MET A 32 17.21 -17.37 -14.97
CA MET A 32 16.29 -16.28 -15.30
C MET A 32 16.19 -15.23 -14.19
N GLY A 33 16.82 -15.45 -13.04
CA GLY A 33 16.79 -14.48 -11.94
C GLY A 33 16.16 -15.02 -10.66
N LEU A 34 16.09 -14.13 -9.67
CA LEU A 34 15.41 -14.36 -8.40
C LEU A 34 13.97 -13.86 -8.49
N TYR A 35 13.00 -14.74 -8.29
CA TYR A 35 11.58 -14.43 -8.32
C TYR A 35 10.92 -14.63 -6.96
N ILE A 36 9.76 -14.01 -6.79
CA ILE A 36 8.80 -14.37 -5.75
C ILE A 36 7.80 -15.37 -6.37
N PHE A 37 7.51 -16.44 -5.63
CA PHE A 37 6.45 -17.39 -5.94
C PHE A 37 5.35 -17.22 -4.90
N ASN A 38 4.15 -16.87 -5.35
CA ASN A 38 3.00 -16.54 -4.52
C ASN A 38 1.90 -17.58 -4.70
N ASP A 39 1.15 -17.82 -3.62
CA ASP A 39 -0.19 -18.36 -3.75
C ASP A 39 -1.07 -17.36 -4.52
N ASP A 40 -2.14 -17.88 -5.12
CA ASP A 40 -3.18 -17.11 -5.78
C ASP A 40 -4.54 -17.65 -5.34
N TYR A 41 -5.52 -16.77 -5.13
CA TYR A 41 -6.85 -17.17 -4.70
C TYR A 41 -7.61 -17.78 -5.88
N LYS A 42 -7.56 -19.10 -5.94
CA LYS A 42 -8.31 -19.92 -6.91
C LYS A 42 -9.11 -21.00 -6.19
N LEU A 43 -10.00 -21.68 -6.91
CA LEU A 43 -10.80 -22.78 -6.35
C LEU A 43 -9.94 -23.85 -5.67
N SER A 44 -8.73 -24.11 -6.18
CA SER A 44 -7.78 -25.04 -5.57
C SER A 44 -7.21 -24.55 -4.23
N TRP A 45 -7.00 -23.24 -4.08
CA TRP A 45 -6.55 -22.66 -2.82
C TRP A 45 -7.67 -22.76 -1.77
N ILE A 46 -8.92 -22.50 -2.17
CA ILE A 46 -10.08 -22.67 -1.29
C ILE A 46 -10.24 -24.13 -0.84
N GLU A 47 -10.05 -25.09 -1.75
CA GLU A 47 -10.07 -26.51 -1.40
C GLU A 47 -9.00 -26.86 -0.37
N GLU A 48 -7.77 -26.36 -0.52
CA GLU A 48 -6.67 -26.65 0.41
C GLU A 48 -6.89 -25.99 1.78
N VAL A 49 -7.31 -24.73 1.80
CA VAL A 49 -7.36 -23.91 3.03
C VAL A 49 -8.66 -24.11 3.82
N TYR A 50 -9.78 -24.30 3.14
CA TYR A 50 -11.12 -24.42 3.74
C TYR A 50 -11.75 -25.81 3.56
N GLY A 51 -11.17 -26.69 2.74
CA GLY A 51 -11.72 -28.01 2.47
C GLY A 51 -12.94 -28.00 1.55
N GLU A 52 -13.27 -26.86 0.93
CA GLU A 52 -14.42 -26.72 0.03
C GLU A 52 -14.01 -26.92 -1.43
N LYS A 53 -14.41 -28.05 -2.01
CA LYS A 53 -14.21 -28.33 -3.44
C LYS A 53 -15.21 -27.56 -4.29
N ASN A 54 -14.74 -27.03 -5.42
CA ASN A 54 -15.59 -26.35 -6.41
C ASN A 54 -16.48 -25.28 -5.76
N THR A 55 -15.89 -24.41 -4.94
CA THR A 55 -16.66 -23.37 -4.27
C THR A 55 -17.48 -22.56 -5.27
N LYS A 56 -18.68 -22.15 -4.84
CA LYS A 56 -19.60 -21.38 -5.67
C LYS A 56 -19.43 -19.88 -5.53
N ASN A 57 -18.74 -19.41 -4.50
CA ASN A 57 -18.73 -18.01 -4.11
C ASN A 57 -17.32 -17.53 -3.78
N LEU A 58 -16.46 -17.50 -4.80
CA LEU A 58 -15.16 -16.84 -4.73
C LEU A 58 -15.16 -15.71 -5.77
N TYR A 59 -15.18 -14.47 -5.31
CA TYR A 59 -15.28 -13.30 -6.16
C TYR A 59 -13.95 -12.56 -6.17
N LYS A 60 -13.33 -12.43 -7.33
CA LYS A 60 -12.23 -11.50 -7.56
C LYS A 60 -12.80 -10.12 -7.77
N CYS A 61 -12.30 -9.13 -7.04
CA CYS A 61 -12.80 -7.76 -7.13
C CYS A 61 -11.76 -6.85 -7.78
N ASP A 62 -12.14 -6.33 -8.94
CA ASP A 62 -11.41 -5.33 -9.71
C ASP A 62 -12.44 -4.23 -10.05
N TYR A 63 -12.23 -3.00 -9.57
CA TYR A 63 -13.08 -1.82 -9.82
C TYR A 63 -14.40 -1.75 -9.02
N MET A 64 -14.47 -2.34 -7.83
CA MET A 64 -15.63 -2.20 -6.95
C MET A 64 -15.53 -0.94 -6.06
N TYR A 65 -16.30 0.10 -6.41
CA TYR A 65 -16.32 1.40 -5.72
C TYR A 65 -16.92 1.39 -4.30
N ASP A 66 -17.84 0.49 -4.00
CA ASP A 66 -18.34 0.24 -2.64
C ASP A 66 -18.91 -1.19 -2.60
N LEU A 67 -18.99 -1.82 -1.43
CA LEU A 67 -19.60 -3.13 -1.20
C LEU A 67 -21.14 -3.02 -1.13
N LEU A 68 -21.74 -2.44 -2.19
CA LEU A 68 -23.17 -2.23 -2.34
C LEU A 68 -23.71 -2.89 -3.63
N PRO A 69 -24.99 -3.29 -3.70
CA PRO A 69 -25.56 -4.01 -4.85
C PRO A 69 -25.39 -3.30 -6.19
N GLU A 70 -25.46 -1.97 -6.20
CA GLU A 70 -25.26 -1.13 -7.38
C GLU A 70 -23.86 -1.28 -8.01
N TYR A 71 -22.84 -1.68 -7.23
CA TYR A 71 -21.46 -1.89 -7.69
C TYR A 71 -21.09 -3.37 -7.82
N SER A 72 -22.09 -4.27 -7.74
CA SER A 72 -21.87 -5.73 -7.73
C SER A 72 -21.08 -6.28 -8.93
N PHE A 73 -21.05 -5.56 -10.05
CA PHE A 73 -20.32 -5.90 -11.27
C PHE A 73 -18.80 -5.67 -11.16
N GLY A 74 -18.34 -4.93 -10.15
CA GLY A 74 -16.91 -4.74 -9.86
C GLY A 74 -16.24 -5.98 -9.25
N CYS A 75 -16.98 -7.09 -9.12
CA CYS A 75 -16.39 -8.38 -8.80
C CYS A 75 -16.92 -9.48 -9.71
N SER A 76 -16.03 -10.38 -10.11
CA SER A 76 -16.32 -11.53 -10.96
C SER A 76 -16.07 -12.83 -10.21
N ASN A 77 -16.97 -13.81 -10.38
CA ASN A 77 -16.82 -15.11 -9.75
C ASN A 77 -15.70 -15.90 -10.46
N GLU A 78 -14.72 -16.39 -9.69
CA GLU A 78 -13.65 -17.28 -10.18
C GLU A 78 -14.17 -18.64 -10.64
N ASN A 79 -15.33 -19.06 -10.15
CA ASN A 79 -16.00 -20.23 -10.68
C ASN A 79 -16.79 -19.85 -11.93
N GLU A 80 -16.21 -20.13 -13.11
CA GLU A 80 -16.81 -19.84 -14.41
C GLU A 80 -18.22 -20.44 -14.58
N GLU A 81 -18.53 -21.55 -13.91
CA GLU A 81 -19.86 -22.19 -13.95
C GLU A 81 -20.93 -21.39 -13.18
N GLU A 82 -20.53 -20.48 -12.29
CA GLU A 82 -21.40 -19.70 -11.39
C GLU A 82 -21.45 -18.20 -11.76
N ILE A 83 -20.83 -17.77 -12.88
CA ILE A 83 -20.83 -16.36 -13.34
C ILE A 83 -22.24 -15.75 -13.41
N ASN A 84 -23.23 -16.55 -13.81
CA ASN A 84 -24.62 -16.10 -13.95
C ASN A 84 -25.45 -16.26 -12.66
N ASN A 85 -24.84 -16.74 -11.57
CA ASN A 85 -25.52 -17.03 -10.30
C ASN A 85 -24.91 -16.17 -9.18
N ASN A 86 -25.37 -14.93 -9.06
CA ASN A 86 -24.87 -13.96 -8.08
C ASN A 86 -25.84 -13.69 -6.93
N SER A 87 -26.85 -14.53 -6.70
CA SER A 87 -27.88 -14.24 -5.70
C SER A 87 -27.32 -14.09 -4.29
N GLU A 88 -26.41 -14.98 -3.87
CA GLU A 88 -25.80 -14.91 -2.53
C GLU A 88 -24.87 -13.69 -2.38
N TRP A 89 -24.22 -13.28 -3.47
CA TRP A 89 -23.41 -12.06 -3.52
C TRP A 89 -24.29 -10.82 -3.36
N ILE A 90 -25.38 -10.72 -4.14
CA ILE A 90 -26.33 -9.61 -4.03
C ILE A 90 -27.00 -9.58 -2.65
N GLU A 91 -27.31 -10.73 -2.05
CA GLU A 91 -27.82 -10.83 -0.69
C GLU A 91 -26.84 -10.27 0.33
N PHE A 92 -25.56 -10.62 0.24
CA PHE A 92 -24.50 -10.06 1.10
C PHE A 92 -24.39 -8.55 0.95
N LEU A 93 -24.27 -8.04 -0.28
CA LEU A 93 -24.18 -6.60 -0.54
C LEU A 93 -25.42 -5.84 -0.05
N THR A 94 -26.60 -6.46 -0.17
CA THR A 94 -27.84 -5.90 0.37
C THR A 94 -27.82 -5.87 1.90
N ALA A 95 -27.22 -6.85 2.56
CA ALA A 95 -27.04 -6.83 4.00
C ALA A 95 -26.06 -5.72 4.43
N VAL A 96 -24.91 -5.58 3.73
CA VAL A 96 -23.96 -4.49 3.95
C VAL A 96 -24.66 -3.14 3.82
N LYS A 97 -25.37 -2.90 2.72
CA LYS A 97 -26.14 -1.66 2.46
C LYS A 97 -27.13 -1.27 3.57
N ASN A 98 -27.69 -2.26 4.26
CA ASN A 98 -28.70 -2.05 5.29
C ASN A 98 -28.12 -2.02 6.71
N ALA A 99 -26.86 -2.38 6.88
CA ALA A 99 -26.18 -2.41 8.17
C ALA A 99 -26.02 -1.00 8.71
N LYS A 100 -26.10 -0.88 10.03
CA LYS A 100 -25.90 0.39 10.76
C LYS A 100 -24.82 0.26 11.82
N SER A 101 -24.42 -0.97 12.10
CA SER A 101 -23.41 -1.33 13.09
C SER A 101 -22.76 -2.66 12.71
N ALA A 102 -21.57 -2.91 13.26
CA ALA A 102 -20.89 -4.20 13.13
C ALA A 102 -21.80 -5.39 13.48
N THR A 103 -22.63 -5.27 14.52
CA THR A 103 -23.55 -6.33 14.97
C THR A 103 -24.58 -6.75 13.92
N ASP A 104 -24.93 -5.89 12.97
CA ASP A 104 -25.83 -6.26 11.87
C ASP A 104 -25.18 -7.25 10.89
N LEU A 105 -23.84 -7.35 10.90
CA LEU A 105 -23.05 -8.18 9.98
C LEU A 105 -22.34 -9.36 10.68
N GLU A 106 -22.34 -9.42 12.02
CA GLU A 106 -21.56 -10.41 12.80
C GLU A 106 -21.85 -11.87 12.40
N ASP A 107 -23.09 -12.20 12.04
CA ASP A 107 -23.50 -13.56 11.67
C ASP A 107 -23.13 -13.95 10.23
N ILE A 108 -22.80 -12.97 9.38
CA ILE A 108 -22.61 -13.17 7.93
C ILE A 108 -21.25 -12.70 7.41
N PHE A 109 -20.42 -12.05 8.22
CA PHE A 109 -19.12 -11.51 7.81
C PHE A 109 -18.05 -11.71 8.90
N GLU A 110 -16.82 -12.01 8.49
CA GLU A 110 -15.66 -12.11 9.38
C GLU A 110 -15.11 -10.72 9.72
N ILE A 111 -15.82 -10.01 10.61
CA ILE A 111 -15.50 -8.63 10.99
C ILE A 111 -14.09 -8.50 11.55
N ASP A 112 -13.70 -9.36 12.49
CA ASP A 112 -12.35 -9.30 13.09
C ASP A 112 -11.26 -9.46 12.03
N HIS A 113 -11.42 -10.40 11.08
CA HIS A 113 -10.47 -10.59 9.99
C HIS A 113 -10.37 -9.33 9.13
N PHE A 114 -11.50 -8.76 8.73
CA PHE A 114 -11.50 -7.50 7.95
C PHE A 114 -10.81 -6.35 8.69
N LEU A 115 -11.04 -6.20 9.99
CA LEU A 115 -10.38 -5.17 10.79
C LEU A 115 -8.87 -5.40 10.93
N TYR A 116 -8.41 -6.65 10.96
CA TYR A 116 -6.98 -6.98 10.88
C TYR A 116 -6.37 -6.55 9.55
N GLU A 117 -7.04 -6.86 8.44
CA GLU A 117 -6.62 -6.47 7.09
C GLU A 117 -6.53 -4.94 6.99
N MET A 118 -7.53 -4.21 7.49
CA MET A 118 -7.50 -2.74 7.50
C MET A 118 -6.42 -2.16 8.39
N ALA A 119 -6.10 -2.81 9.52
CA ALA A 119 -4.98 -2.39 10.37
C ALA A 119 -3.63 -2.64 9.66
N ILE A 120 -3.50 -3.74 8.91
CA ILE A 120 -2.31 -4.03 8.11
C ILE A 120 -2.17 -2.98 7.00
N ASP A 121 -3.19 -2.79 6.17
CA ASP A 121 -3.22 -1.78 5.10
C ASP A 121 -2.84 -0.40 5.62
N TYR A 122 -3.43 0.01 6.74
CA TYR A 122 -3.12 1.29 7.37
C TYR A 122 -1.66 1.44 7.79
N LEU A 123 -1.10 0.40 8.42
CA LEU A 123 0.28 0.41 8.92
C LEU A 123 1.32 0.28 7.80
N THR A 124 1.00 -0.46 6.75
CA THR A 124 1.89 -0.61 5.58
C THR A 124 1.71 0.52 4.57
N GLY A 125 0.64 1.30 4.66
CA GLY A 125 0.29 2.31 3.66
C GLY A 125 -0.15 1.67 2.35
N ALA A 126 -0.86 0.54 2.43
CA ALA A 126 -1.41 -0.15 1.27
C ALA A 126 -2.57 0.65 0.69
N TYR A 127 -2.34 1.29 -0.46
CA TYR A 127 -3.38 2.02 -1.16
C TYR A 127 -4.07 1.14 -2.21
N ASP A 128 -3.36 0.16 -2.78
CA ASP A 128 -3.79 -0.53 -4.00
C ASP A 128 -4.74 -1.71 -3.76
N HIS A 129 -5.28 -1.84 -2.54
CA HIS A 129 -6.26 -2.86 -2.17
C HIS A 129 -7.70 -2.30 -2.27
N ILE A 130 -8.52 -2.54 -1.23
CA ILE A 130 -9.89 -2.03 -1.18
C ILE A 130 -9.95 -0.50 -1.32
N GLN A 131 -8.90 0.23 -0.91
CA GLN A 131 -8.82 1.69 -1.01
C GLN A 131 -8.83 2.17 -2.47
N ASN A 132 -8.10 1.47 -3.35
CA ASN A 132 -8.07 1.71 -4.79
C ASN A 132 -8.96 0.74 -5.59
N THR A 133 -9.95 0.10 -4.94
CA THR A 133 -10.93 -0.81 -5.60
C THR A 133 -10.31 -2.05 -6.25
N HIS A 134 -9.09 -2.44 -5.88
CA HIS A 134 -8.31 -3.45 -6.59
C HIS A 134 -7.69 -4.48 -5.63
N ASN A 135 -7.14 -5.58 -6.15
CA ASN A 135 -6.32 -6.52 -5.39
C ASN A 135 -6.94 -7.14 -4.12
N TYR A 136 -8.22 -7.51 -4.19
CA TYR A 136 -8.84 -8.34 -3.15
C TYR A 136 -9.88 -9.31 -3.69
N TYR A 137 -10.20 -10.29 -2.85
CA TYR A 137 -11.25 -11.27 -3.07
C TYR A 137 -12.30 -11.21 -1.95
N MET A 138 -13.52 -11.63 -2.29
CA MET A 138 -14.58 -11.92 -1.34
C MET A 138 -14.96 -13.39 -1.46
N TYR A 139 -14.95 -14.11 -0.34
CA TYR A 139 -15.25 -15.54 -0.32
C TYR A 139 -16.33 -15.86 0.72
N LYS A 140 -17.35 -16.64 0.34
CA LYS A 140 -18.33 -17.17 1.30
C LYS A 140 -17.89 -18.55 1.81
N GLN A 141 -17.50 -18.61 3.07
CA GLN A 141 -17.01 -19.81 3.72
C GLN A 141 -18.12 -20.85 3.98
N PRO A 142 -17.77 -22.13 4.24
CA PRO A 142 -18.75 -23.18 4.56
C PRO A 142 -19.53 -22.92 5.85
N ASN A 143 -19.02 -22.08 6.75
CA ASN A 143 -19.72 -21.63 7.97
C ASN A 143 -20.84 -20.61 7.68
N GLY A 144 -20.97 -20.15 6.42
CA GLY A 144 -21.97 -19.19 5.98
C GLY A 144 -21.50 -17.73 5.98
N LYS A 145 -20.32 -17.43 6.53
CA LYS A 145 -19.76 -16.08 6.61
C LYS A 145 -18.91 -15.73 5.40
N TRP A 146 -19.01 -14.49 4.96
CA TRP A 146 -18.12 -13.88 4.00
C TRP A 146 -16.81 -13.45 4.66
N ILE A 147 -15.71 -13.55 3.93
CA ILE A 147 -14.37 -13.11 4.34
C ILE A 147 -13.74 -12.29 3.20
N TYR A 148 -13.10 -11.20 3.57
CA TYR A 148 -12.27 -10.36 2.70
C TYR A 148 -10.86 -10.94 2.63
N LEU A 149 -10.24 -11.00 1.46
CA LEU A 149 -8.93 -11.61 1.26
C LEU A 149 -8.07 -10.72 0.35
N SER A 150 -7.13 -9.98 0.93
CA SER A 150 -6.18 -9.14 0.19
C SER A 150 -5.10 -9.99 -0.51
N TYR A 151 -4.57 -9.49 -1.63
CA TYR A 151 -3.40 -10.05 -2.31
C TYR A 151 -2.60 -8.93 -3.00
N ASP A 152 -1.47 -9.29 -3.63
CA ASP A 152 -0.62 -8.36 -4.40
C ASP A 152 -0.04 -7.17 -3.62
N PHE A 153 0.88 -7.52 -2.72
CA PHE A 153 1.40 -6.64 -1.68
C PHE A 153 2.72 -5.91 -2.05
N ASP A 154 2.95 -5.61 -3.31
CA ASP A 154 4.20 -5.00 -3.79
C ASP A 154 4.23 -3.46 -3.65
N HIS A 155 3.05 -2.82 -3.67
CA HIS A 155 2.81 -1.40 -3.40
C HIS A 155 2.67 -1.03 -1.91
N ASP A 156 2.84 -2.00 -1.02
CA ASP A 156 2.86 -1.74 0.42
C ASP A 156 4.20 -1.21 0.95
N PHE A 157 4.25 -0.88 2.23
CA PHE A 157 5.43 -0.37 2.93
C PHE A 157 6.02 0.84 2.22
N GLY A 158 5.18 1.87 2.10
CA GLY A 158 5.60 3.19 1.66
C GLY A 158 6.02 3.25 0.20
N GLN A 159 5.17 2.79 -0.70
CA GLN A 159 5.31 3.06 -2.14
C GLN A 159 4.41 4.24 -2.55
N ASP A 160 3.92 5.01 -1.58
CA ASP A 160 3.17 6.25 -1.76
C ASP A 160 3.45 7.18 -0.56
N MET A 161 3.64 8.47 -0.81
CA MET A 161 3.97 9.51 0.17
C MET A 161 2.83 9.89 1.11
N GLY A 162 1.58 9.68 0.69
CA GLY A 162 0.41 10.26 1.37
C GLY A 162 0.13 9.76 2.79
N PHE A 163 0.70 8.61 3.20
CA PHE A 163 0.19 7.86 4.35
C PHE A 163 1.14 7.71 5.54
N LEU A 164 2.37 8.26 5.46
CA LEU A 164 3.42 8.02 6.46
C LEU A 164 3.06 8.58 7.86
N ARG A 165 2.50 9.79 7.92
CA ARG A 165 2.10 10.47 9.17
C ARG A 165 0.61 10.84 9.17
N SER A 166 -0.21 9.89 8.74
CA SER A 166 -1.65 10.09 8.53
C SER A 166 -2.48 9.16 9.42
N SER A 167 -3.61 9.66 9.91
CA SER A 167 -4.61 8.88 10.66
C SER A 167 -5.35 7.93 9.73
N ILE A 168 -6.04 6.95 10.29
CA ILE A 168 -6.86 6.00 9.52
C ILE A 168 -7.89 6.71 8.63
N THR A 169 -8.54 7.76 9.14
CA THR A 169 -9.56 8.55 8.43
C THR A 169 -9.03 9.29 7.21
N ASN A 170 -7.72 9.55 7.17
CA ASN A 170 -7.06 10.22 6.04
C ASN A 170 -6.35 9.24 5.11
N THR A 171 -6.36 7.94 5.45
CA THR A 171 -5.65 6.89 4.72
C THR A 171 -6.61 5.93 4.03
N ILE A 172 -7.75 5.63 4.66
CA ILE A 172 -8.75 4.69 4.17
C ILE A 172 -9.92 5.43 3.53
N ARG A 173 -10.41 4.89 2.42
CA ARG A 173 -11.56 5.38 1.66
C ARG A 173 -12.83 5.34 2.51
N ASP A 174 -13.62 6.39 2.38
CA ASP A 174 -14.95 6.47 2.98
C ASP A 174 -15.97 5.68 2.15
N ILE A 175 -16.11 4.40 2.48
CA ILE A 175 -17.16 3.52 1.95
C ILE A 175 -18.06 3.03 3.07
N HIS A 176 -19.27 2.60 2.72
CA HIS A 176 -20.27 2.25 3.72
C HIS A 176 -19.81 1.15 4.69
N LEU A 177 -19.04 0.16 4.22
CA LEU A 177 -18.49 -0.86 5.10
C LEU A 177 -17.49 -0.29 6.14
N MET A 178 -16.65 0.67 5.75
CA MET A 178 -15.71 1.33 6.69
C MET A 178 -16.46 2.23 7.67
N GLU A 179 -17.51 2.91 7.19
CA GLU A 179 -18.39 3.72 8.05
C GLU A 179 -18.99 2.83 9.17
N VAL A 180 -19.54 1.68 8.79
CA VAL A 180 -20.21 0.74 9.70
C VAL A 180 -19.25 0.04 10.66
N LEU A 181 -18.04 -0.32 10.20
CA LEU A 181 -17.10 -1.15 10.97
C LEU A 181 -16.00 -0.37 11.69
N ILE A 182 -15.68 0.86 11.27
CA ILE A 182 -14.54 1.65 11.78
C ILE A 182 -14.96 3.05 12.17
N PHE A 183 -15.61 3.83 11.30
CA PHE A 183 -15.78 5.27 11.56
C PHE A 183 -16.91 5.61 12.53
N ASN A 184 -18.00 4.84 12.55
CA ASN A 184 -19.08 5.01 13.52
C ASN A 184 -18.68 4.55 14.93
N ASP A 185 -17.83 3.53 15.04
CA ASP A 185 -17.25 3.03 16.28
C ASP A 185 -15.87 2.42 16.02
N SER A 186 -14.82 3.19 16.35
CA SER A 186 -13.43 2.79 16.11
C SER A 186 -12.89 1.81 17.15
N SER A 187 -13.65 1.48 18.21
CA SER A 187 -13.11 0.74 19.36
C SER A 187 -12.62 -0.67 19.00
N GLY A 188 -13.32 -1.36 18.10
CA GLY A 188 -12.91 -2.66 17.57
C GLY A 188 -11.61 -2.55 16.76
N PHE A 189 -11.53 -1.57 15.87
CA PHE A 189 -10.36 -1.29 15.06
C PHE A 189 -9.14 -0.92 15.92
N GLU A 190 -9.27 0.04 16.84
CA GLU A 190 -8.16 0.50 17.70
C GLU A 190 -7.59 -0.62 18.57
N LYS A 191 -8.45 -1.51 19.06
CA LYS A 191 -8.03 -2.71 19.79
C LYS A 191 -7.18 -3.64 18.91
N ILE A 192 -7.64 -3.90 17.68
CA ILE A 192 -6.91 -4.73 16.72
C ILE A 192 -5.61 -4.05 16.29
N LEU A 193 -5.63 -2.74 16.02
CA LEU A 193 -4.45 -1.95 15.68
C LEU A 193 -3.37 -2.06 16.77
N SER A 194 -3.75 -1.91 18.04
CA SER A 194 -2.84 -2.11 19.18
C SER A 194 -2.24 -3.51 19.22
N GLU A 195 -3.04 -4.54 18.92
CA GLU A 195 -2.59 -5.92 18.83
C GLU A 195 -1.61 -6.13 17.67
N VAL A 196 -1.88 -5.59 16.48
CA VAL A 196 -1.00 -5.66 15.31
C VAL A 196 0.33 -4.94 15.57
N VAL A 197 0.28 -3.71 16.11
CA VAL A 197 1.49 -2.95 16.48
C VAL A 197 2.35 -3.71 17.48
N SER A 198 1.76 -4.27 18.53
CA SER A 198 2.52 -4.98 19.58
C SER A 198 3.07 -6.33 19.12
N LYS A 199 2.35 -7.09 18.29
CA LYS A 199 2.74 -8.46 17.90
C LYS A 199 3.58 -8.54 16.64
N VAL A 200 3.40 -7.62 15.70
CA VAL A 200 4.01 -7.69 14.37
C VAL A 200 4.61 -6.38 13.90
N PHE A 201 3.88 -5.26 13.91
CA PHE A 201 4.35 -3.98 13.35
C PHE A 201 5.15 -3.19 14.39
N ASN A 202 6.27 -3.76 14.83
CA ASN A 202 7.20 -3.17 15.78
C ASN A 202 8.62 -3.29 15.22
N PRO A 203 9.44 -2.20 15.21
CA PRO A 203 10.83 -2.27 14.77
C PRO A 203 11.66 -3.39 15.44
N ALA A 204 11.45 -3.67 16.72
CA ALA A 204 12.12 -4.76 17.45
C ALA A 204 11.81 -6.15 16.87
N ILE A 205 10.69 -6.28 16.15
CA ILE A 205 10.22 -7.52 15.53
C ILE A 205 10.56 -7.53 14.04
N LEU A 206 10.24 -6.46 13.31
CA LEU A 206 10.40 -6.39 11.86
C LEU A 206 11.85 -6.21 11.44
N TYR A 207 12.68 -5.46 12.16
CA TYR A 207 14.07 -5.23 11.71
C TYR A 207 14.90 -6.50 11.68
N PRO A 208 14.93 -7.34 12.74
CA PRO A 208 15.65 -8.61 12.68
C PRO A 208 15.13 -9.52 11.57
N TYR A 209 13.82 -9.48 11.29
CA TYR A 209 13.22 -10.30 10.25
C TYR A 209 13.57 -9.82 8.84
N ILE A 210 13.55 -8.51 8.60
CA ILE A 210 14.04 -7.88 7.36
C ILE A 210 15.52 -8.24 7.16
N ASP A 211 16.34 -8.17 8.21
CA ASP A 211 17.75 -8.53 8.15
C ASP A 211 17.96 -10.01 7.80
N GLU A 212 17.13 -10.90 8.34
CA GLU A 212 17.13 -12.32 8.03
C GLU A 212 16.79 -12.57 6.56
N ILE A 213 15.67 -12.01 6.06
CA ILE A 213 15.26 -12.13 4.65
C ILE A 213 16.35 -11.57 3.75
N LYS A 214 16.81 -10.35 4.03
CA LYS A 214 17.83 -9.67 3.24
C LYS A 214 19.11 -10.51 3.17
N LYS A 215 19.59 -11.01 4.29
CA LYS A 215 20.76 -11.90 4.35
C LYS A 215 20.55 -13.19 3.56
N TYR A 216 19.37 -13.79 3.67
CA TYR A 216 19.02 -15.02 2.96
C TYR A 216 19.03 -14.82 1.44
N ILE A 217 18.43 -13.73 0.94
CA ILE A 217 18.29 -13.51 -0.51
C ILE A 217 19.47 -12.80 -1.18
N LYS A 218 20.31 -12.07 -0.42
CA LYS A 218 21.42 -11.26 -0.96
C LYS A 218 22.32 -12.00 -1.95
N PRO A 219 22.74 -13.26 -1.72
CA PRO A 219 23.56 -13.99 -2.69
C PRO A 219 22.88 -14.17 -4.05
N TYR A 220 21.56 -14.33 -4.07
CA TYR A 220 20.77 -14.51 -5.29
C TYR A 220 20.43 -13.19 -5.97
N VAL A 221 20.20 -12.12 -5.19
CA VAL A 221 20.10 -10.76 -5.74
C VAL A 221 21.40 -10.35 -6.43
N ILE A 222 22.57 -10.76 -5.91
CA ILE A 222 23.85 -10.53 -6.60
C ILE A 222 23.87 -11.21 -7.97
N LEU A 223 23.39 -12.46 -8.07
CA LEU A 223 23.34 -13.17 -9.36
C LEU A 223 22.42 -12.47 -10.35
N ASP A 224 21.29 -11.93 -9.87
CA ASP A 224 20.32 -11.15 -10.65
C ASP A 224 20.93 -9.87 -11.26
N LYS A 225 22.06 -9.39 -10.72
CA LYS A 225 22.79 -8.21 -11.22
C LYS A 225 24.04 -8.56 -12.04
N ILE A 226 24.23 -9.81 -12.44
CA ILE A 226 25.32 -10.23 -13.33
C ILE A 226 24.79 -10.33 -14.75
N LYS A 227 25.27 -9.44 -15.63
CA LYS A 227 24.95 -9.48 -17.05
C LYS A 227 25.55 -10.70 -17.74
N ASP A 228 24.82 -11.24 -18.72
CA ASP A 228 25.31 -12.27 -19.63
C ASP A 228 26.37 -11.72 -20.61
N THR A 229 26.86 -12.57 -21.51
CA THR A 229 27.85 -12.17 -22.53
C THR A 229 27.32 -11.14 -23.54
N ASN A 230 26.00 -10.99 -23.65
CA ASN A 230 25.35 -10.04 -24.54
C ASN A 230 25.01 -8.71 -23.83
N GLY A 231 25.23 -8.63 -22.51
CA GLY A 231 24.96 -7.44 -21.71
C GLY A 231 23.56 -7.41 -21.08
N ASN A 232 22.80 -8.51 -21.13
CA ASN A 232 21.45 -8.62 -20.58
C ASN A 232 21.50 -9.14 -19.14
N TYR A 233 20.63 -8.63 -18.27
CA TYR A 233 20.42 -9.23 -16.96
C TYR A 233 19.58 -10.52 -17.07
N PRO A 234 19.70 -11.45 -16.11
CA PRO A 234 18.84 -12.63 -16.03
C PRO A 234 17.36 -12.23 -16.09
N GLY A 235 16.58 -12.90 -16.95
CA GLY A 235 15.13 -12.67 -17.05
C GLY A 235 14.70 -11.38 -17.77
N SER A 236 15.63 -10.53 -18.18
CA SER A 236 15.34 -9.33 -19.00
C SER A 236 15.04 -9.72 -20.45
N ILE A 237 13.84 -10.26 -20.67
CA ILE A 237 13.36 -10.67 -22.01
C ILE A 237 12.92 -9.45 -22.84
N ASN A 238 12.41 -8.40 -22.18
CA ASN A 238 12.03 -7.15 -22.84
C ASN A 238 13.24 -6.20 -22.89
N SER A 239 13.79 -5.98 -24.09
CA SER A 239 14.93 -5.07 -24.31
C SER A 239 14.55 -3.59 -24.36
N ASN A 240 13.24 -3.28 -24.39
CA ASN A 240 12.70 -1.92 -24.53
C ASN A 240 12.07 -1.43 -23.22
N SER A 241 12.45 -1.98 -22.07
CA SER A 241 12.00 -1.42 -20.81
C SER A 241 12.77 -0.12 -20.54
N ASP A 242 12.06 1.00 -20.53
CA ASP A 242 12.59 2.31 -20.09
C ASP A 242 12.90 2.33 -18.58
N TYR A 243 12.58 1.25 -17.86
CA TYR A 243 12.88 1.11 -16.44
C TYR A 243 14.31 0.67 -16.20
N ASP A 244 15.09 1.59 -15.63
CA ASP A 244 16.44 1.29 -15.18
C ASP A 244 16.43 0.23 -14.07
N HIS A 245 17.21 -0.84 -14.28
CA HIS A 245 17.31 -1.92 -13.30
C HIS A 245 17.94 -1.42 -12.01
N PHE A 246 17.24 -1.61 -10.88
CA PHE A 246 17.78 -1.36 -9.56
C PHE A 246 19.18 -1.93 -9.35
N THR A 247 20.11 -1.06 -8.98
CA THR A 247 21.47 -1.47 -8.59
C THR A 247 21.43 -2.26 -7.27
N LEU A 248 22.45 -3.09 -7.05
CA LEU A 248 22.62 -3.79 -5.78
C LEU A 248 22.72 -2.81 -4.59
N GLU A 249 23.30 -1.63 -4.81
CA GLU A 249 23.42 -0.59 -3.78
C GLU A 249 22.05 0.01 -3.42
N GLN A 250 21.22 0.32 -4.42
CA GLN A 250 19.83 0.76 -4.21
C GLN A 250 19.02 -0.29 -3.46
N TRP A 251 19.04 -1.55 -3.92
CA TRP A 251 18.35 -2.63 -3.22
C TRP A 251 18.81 -2.77 -1.75
N ASP A 252 20.11 -2.67 -1.51
CA ASP A 252 20.68 -2.76 -0.16
C ASP A 252 20.30 -1.54 0.70
N ALA A 253 20.12 -0.35 0.13
CA ALA A 253 19.78 0.86 0.87
C ALA A 253 18.27 1.01 1.12
N TYR A 254 17.44 0.66 0.14
CA TYR A 254 15.98 0.78 0.21
C TYR A 254 15.35 -0.30 1.09
N SER A 255 16.06 -1.41 1.32
CA SER A 255 15.69 -2.36 2.37
C SER A 255 16.01 -1.86 3.79
N GLU A 256 16.72 -0.74 3.92
CA GLU A 256 17.10 -0.10 5.18
C GLU A 256 16.34 1.23 5.36
N PHE A 257 17.05 2.33 5.60
CA PHE A 257 16.49 3.63 5.93
C PHE A 257 16.56 4.64 4.78
N THR A 258 17.08 4.25 3.62
CA THR A 258 17.25 5.18 2.49
C THR A 258 15.99 5.17 1.63
N ASN A 259 15.33 6.32 1.54
CA ASN A 259 14.23 6.54 0.60
C ASN A 259 14.78 6.73 -0.81
N GLY A 260 13.95 6.48 -1.81
CA GLY A 260 14.35 6.40 -3.20
C GLY A 260 13.18 6.50 -4.15
N TYR A 261 13.47 6.13 -5.39
CA TYR A 261 12.48 6.01 -6.47
C TYR A 261 12.57 4.61 -7.08
N SER A 262 11.42 3.98 -7.33
CA SER A 262 11.26 2.76 -8.14
C SER A 262 10.57 3.08 -9.46
N ASP A 263 9.36 2.57 -9.64
CA ASP A 263 8.32 3.04 -10.53
C ASP A 263 7.58 4.27 -9.98
N ARG A 264 7.80 4.58 -8.69
CA ARG A 264 7.22 5.70 -7.93
C ARG A 264 8.11 6.03 -6.73
N GLU A 265 7.76 7.08 -5.98
CA GLU A 265 8.45 7.40 -4.73
C GLU A 265 8.35 6.23 -3.73
N SER A 266 9.51 5.80 -3.22
CA SER A 266 9.64 4.59 -2.41
C SER A 266 10.40 4.88 -1.13
N TYR A 267 9.77 4.66 0.01
CA TYR A 267 10.43 4.74 1.30
C TYR A 267 11.34 3.54 1.56
N GLY A 268 12.43 3.78 2.28
CA GLY A 268 13.22 2.70 2.84
C GLY A 268 12.36 1.87 3.80
N LEU A 269 12.37 0.53 3.67
CA LEU A 269 11.49 -0.35 4.44
C LEU A 269 11.57 -0.10 5.95
N LYS A 270 12.79 0.02 6.50
CA LYS A 270 12.98 0.27 7.93
C LYS A 270 12.63 1.70 8.31
N TYR A 271 12.83 2.67 7.42
CA TYR A 271 12.43 4.05 7.63
C TYR A 271 10.90 4.18 7.72
N TRP A 272 10.16 3.61 6.77
CA TRP A 272 8.69 3.58 6.80
C TRP A 272 8.18 3.02 8.14
N ILE A 273 8.69 1.84 8.51
CA ILE A 273 8.31 1.18 9.76
C ILE A 273 8.58 2.07 10.97
N LEU A 274 9.75 2.73 11.04
CA LEU A 274 10.10 3.59 12.18
C LEU A 274 9.11 4.75 12.33
N ILE A 275 8.91 5.49 11.25
CA ILE A 275 8.15 6.73 11.29
C ILE A 275 6.67 6.43 11.49
N LYS A 276 6.12 5.42 10.80
CA LYS A 276 4.73 5.00 11.00
C LYS A 276 4.50 4.45 12.40
N TYR A 277 5.44 3.64 12.92
CA TYR A 277 5.37 3.15 14.31
C TYR A 277 5.32 4.30 15.32
N ARG A 278 6.25 5.25 15.24
CA ARG A 278 6.26 6.44 16.11
C ARG A 278 4.95 7.21 16.04
N TYR A 279 4.48 7.50 14.83
CA TYR A 279 3.24 8.24 14.61
C TYR A 279 2.04 7.53 15.26
N VAL A 280 1.87 6.23 14.98
CA VAL A 280 0.73 5.46 15.50
C VAL A 280 0.81 5.31 17.02
N CYS A 281 2.00 5.10 17.58
CA CYS A 281 2.18 5.02 19.03
C CYS A 281 1.82 6.33 19.73
N ASP A 282 2.20 7.47 19.18
CA ASP A 282 1.84 8.78 19.72
C ASP A 282 0.34 9.08 19.55
N TYR A 283 -0.17 8.96 18.33
CA TYR A 283 -1.55 9.31 17.96
C TYR A 283 -2.60 8.48 18.69
N TYR A 284 -2.38 7.17 18.81
CA TYR A 284 -3.31 6.25 19.52
C TYR A 284 -2.91 6.01 20.98
N HIS A 285 -1.89 6.72 21.48
CA HIS A 285 -1.40 6.60 22.86
C HIS A 285 -1.07 5.15 23.27
N LEU A 286 -0.40 4.42 22.38
CA LEU A 286 -0.04 3.02 22.61
C LEU A 286 1.23 2.90 23.46
N GLU A 287 1.31 1.87 24.30
CA GLU A 287 2.55 1.50 24.96
C GLU A 287 3.51 0.84 23.95
N CYS A 288 4.54 1.57 23.56
CA CYS A 288 5.50 1.17 22.53
C CYS A 288 6.95 1.13 23.06
N ASP A 289 7.85 0.49 22.31
CA ASP A 289 9.25 0.34 22.71
C ASP A 289 9.97 1.69 22.67
N SER A 290 10.33 2.18 23.85
CA SER A 290 11.00 3.47 24.06
C SER A 290 12.29 3.64 23.25
N THR A 291 12.96 2.55 22.89
CA THR A 291 14.18 2.60 22.06
C THR A 291 13.90 3.22 20.70
N TYR A 292 12.75 2.89 20.12
CA TYR A 292 12.36 3.36 18.79
C TYR A 292 11.50 4.63 18.85
N LEU A 293 11.01 5.01 20.03
CA LEU A 293 10.38 6.32 20.25
C LEU A 293 11.40 7.43 20.52
N ASP A 294 12.63 7.08 20.91
CA ASP A 294 13.70 8.06 21.14
C ASP A 294 14.03 8.81 19.84
N GLU A 295 13.85 10.14 19.86
CA GLU A 295 14.21 11.03 18.74
C GLU A 295 15.70 10.92 18.39
N ASN A 296 16.55 10.51 19.34
CA ASN A 296 17.98 10.31 19.14
C ASN A 296 18.33 8.92 18.55
N PHE A 297 17.35 8.08 18.21
CA PHE A 297 17.59 6.79 17.57
C PHE A 297 18.37 6.97 16.26
N GLN A 298 19.59 6.45 16.23
CA GLN A 298 20.52 6.64 15.11
C GLN A 298 20.27 5.62 14.01
N TYR A 299 20.12 6.11 12.77
CA TYR A 299 20.14 5.31 11.56
C TYR A 299 20.98 5.98 10.49
N SER A 300 21.35 5.24 9.45
CA SER A 300 22.19 5.74 8.36
C SER A 300 21.40 5.78 7.06
N ILE A 301 21.33 6.97 6.46
CA ILE A 301 20.84 7.17 5.10
C ILE A 301 22.04 7.16 4.16
N LYS A 302 21.92 6.46 3.02
CA LYS A 302 22.93 6.50 1.96
C LYS A 302 22.55 7.56 0.93
N ASN A 303 23.52 8.38 0.54
CA ASN A 303 23.36 9.28 -0.60
C ASN A 303 23.47 8.51 -1.91
N ILE A 304 22.34 8.03 -2.40
CA ILE A 304 22.25 7.43 -3.72
C ILE A 304 21.92 8.53 -4.73
N ILE A 305 22.74 8.63 -5.78
CA ILE A 305 22.48 9.50 -6.92
C ILE A 305 21.61 8.71 -7.90
N ILE A 306 20.40 9.19 -8.14
CA ILE A 306 19.54 8.69 -9.21
C ILE A 306 19.95 9.46 -10.47
N ASN A 307 20.68 8.81 -11.38
CA ASN A 307 21.07 9.40 -12.65
C ASN A 307 20.05 9.01 -13.70
N ASN A 308 18.89 9.66 -13.73
CA ASN A 308 18.01 9.56 -14.88
C ASN A 308 18.00 10.94 -15.55
N ASP A 309 18.39 10.97 -16.83
CA ASP A 309 18.50 12.18 -17.67
C ASP A 309 17.12 12.69 -18.15
N ASP A 310 16.02 12.20 -17.56
CA ASP A 310 14.67 12.57 -17.97
C ASP A 310 14.08 13.60 -17.00
N ASP A 311 13.56 14.68 -17.58
CA ASP A 311 12.74 15.73 -16.96
C ASP A 311 11.41 15.14 -16.45
N ASP A 312 11.47 14.20 -15.52
CA ASP A 312 10.30 13.66 -14.84
C ASP A 312 10.01 14.54 -13.60
N ASP A 313 8.85 15.20 -13.59
CA ASP A 313 8.47 16.13 -12.52
C ASP A 313 8.39 15.41 -11.15
N ASP A 314 8.11 14.11 -11.15
CA ASP A 314 8.09 13.25 -9.95
C ASP A 314 9.51 13.08 -9.34
N ILE A 315 10.57 13.10 -10.15
CA ILE A 315 11.96 13.01 -9.67
C ILE A 315 12.41 14.36 -9.07
N LYS A 316 11.89 15.49 -9.55
CA LYS A 316 12.11 16.81 -8.93
C LYS A 316 11.45 16.85 -7.55
N GLN A 317 10.22 16.35 -7.42
CA GLN A 317 9.52 16.23 -6.15
C GLN A 317 10.28 15.35 -5.14
N TYR A 318 10.82 14.20 -5.59
CA TYR A 318 11.68 13.36 -4.75
C TYR A 318 12.95 14.08 -4.27
N ASN A 319 13.60 14.86 -5.12
CA ASN A 319 14.82 15.59 -4.75
C ASN A 319 14.53 16.72 -3.74
N ASP A 320 13.40 17.40 -3.85
CA ASP A 320 12.94 18.39 -2.86
C ASP A 320 12.56 17.71 -1.53
N TYR A 321 11.85 16.57 -1.57
CA TYR A 321 11.53 15.77 -0.38
C TYR A 321 12.76 15.20 0.33
N LYS A 322 13.75 14.72 -0.44
CA LYS A 322 15.05 14.27 0.08
C LYS A 322 15.75 15.40 0.82
N SER A 323 15.65 16.63 0.33
CA SER A 323 16.15 17.82 1.02
C SER A 323 15.42 18.06 2.34
N ASP A 324 14.09 17.98 2.38
CA ASP A 324 13.32 18.17 3.62
C ASP A 324 13.57 17.09 4.67
N THR A 325 13.73 15.83 4.24
CA THR A 325 14.06 14.72 5.14
C THR A 325 15.45 14.92 5.78
N ILE A 326 16.45 15.29 4.97
CA ILE A 326 17.82 15.56 5.44
C ILE A 326 17.85 16.82 6.34
N ILE A 327 17.12 17.88 5.98
CA ILE A 327 17.06 19.13 6.78
C ILE A 327 16.36 18.89 8.12
N SER A 328 15.26 18.13 8.15
CA SER A 328 14.55 17.83 9.40
C SER A 328 15.41 17.06 10.41
N ASP A 329 16.33 16.22 9.91
CA ASP A 329 17.26 15.43 10.71
C ASP A 329 18.54 16.21 11.09
N GLU A 330 19.02 17.16 10.27
CA GLU A 330 20.17 18.01 10.61
C GLU A 330 19.82 19.11 11.64
N VAL A 331 18.62 19.69 11.58
CA VAL A 331 18.19 20.80 12.47
C VAL A 331 18.00 20.37 13.93
N GLN A 332 17.84 19.07 14.24
CA GLN A 332 17.80 18.58 15.61
C GLN A 332 19.17 18.43 16.29
N SER A 333 20.29 18.68 15.58
CA SER A 333 21.64 18.48 16.10
C SER A 333 22.38 19.74 16.59
N GLU A 334 21.81 20.95 16.46
CA GLU A 334 22.46 22.16 16.98
C GLU A 334 21.94 22.57 18.36
N SER A 335 22.76 22.26 19.37
CA SER A 335 22.59 22.75 20.74
C SER A 335 22.63 24.28 20.83
N THR A 336 21.66 24.82 21.54
CA THR A 336 21.48 26.23 21.88
C THR A 336 22.71 26.91 22.51
N GLN A 337 23.08 28.08 21.99
CA GLN A 337 23.74 29.14 22.74
C GLN A 337 23.19 30.51 22.35
N SER A 338 23.00 31.36 23.35
CA SER A 338 22.17 32.58 23.37
C SER A 338 22.65 33.72 22.45
N ASP A 339 21.73 34.60 22.04
CA ASP A 339 21.64 35.96 22.60
C ASP A 339 20.40 36.74 22.13
N LEU A 340 19.92 37.61 23.03
CA LEU A 340 18.76 38.51 22.92
C LEU A 340 19.01 39.74 22.03
N LEU A 341 17.93 40.29 21.44
CA LEU A 341 17.47 41.71 21.41
C LEU A 341 16.68 41.96 20.10
N ASP A 342 15.36 42.07 20.12
CA ASP A 342 14.48 43.22 20.46
C ASP A 342 14.15 44.14 19.26
N THR A 343 12.88 44.55 19.23
CA THR A 343 12.24 45.69 18.55
C THR A 343 11.53 45.57 17.18
N LEU A 344 10.19 45.64 17.29
CA LEU A 344 9.23 46.65 16.76
C LEU A 344 8.65 46.59 15.33
N ASP A 345 7.30 46.50 15.32
CA ASP A 345 6.27 47.25 14.57
C ASP A 345 6.40 47.48 13.04
N ASP A 346 5.40 47.03 12.26
CA ASP A 346 4.33 47.90 11.72
C ASP A 346 3.37 47.14 10.74
N ASP A 347 2.11 47.14 11.14
CA ASP A 347 0.81 47.12 10.46
C ASP A 347 0.62 47.30 8.90
N ILE A 348 -0.33 46.48 8.36
CA ILE A 348 -1.49 46.82 7.45
C ILE A 348 -1.25 46.88 5.90
N PRO A 349 -2.21 46.53 4.97
CA PRO A 349 -3.15 45.39 4.84
C PRO A 349 -3.37 44.86 3.37
N ILE A 350 -4.10 43.74 3.25
CA ILE A 350 -5.14 43.30 2.27
C ILE A 350 -5.21 43.95 0.85
N GLU A 351 -5.25 43.11 -0.20
CA GLU A 351 -6.21 43.27 -1.31
C GLU A 351 -6.67 41.90 -1.87
N ILE A 352 -8.00 41.76 -2.01
CA ILE A 352 -8.74 40.62 -2.53
C ILE A 352 -9.14 41.02 -3.96
N ASP A 353 -8.99 40.14 -4.95
CA ASP A 353 -9.66 40.30 -6.24
C ASP A 353 -10.30 38.99 -6.69
N GLU A 354 -11.62 39.06 -6.85
CA GLU A 354 -12.49 38.05 -7.46
C GLU A 354 -12.59 38.34 -8.95
N SER A 355 -12.44 37.33 -9.81
CA SER A 355 -13.31 37.23 -10.98
C SER A 355 -13.33 35.82 -11.57
N ILE A 356 -14.52 35.23 -11.49
CA ILE A 356 -14.97 34.04 -12.20
C ILE A 356 -15.45 34.47 -13.59
N VAL A 357 -15.03 33.76 -14.64
CA VAL A 357 -15.69 33.77 -15.95
C VAL A 357 -15.93 32.33 -16.37
N ILE A 358 -17.20 32.00 -16.60
CA ILE A 358 -17.69 30.75 -17.17
C ILE A 358 -18.09 31.08 -18.62
N GLU A 359 -17.59 30.32 -19.59
CA GLU A 359 -18.18 30.24 -20.93
C GLU A 359 -18.31 28.77 -21.34
N ASP A 360 -19.56 28.36 -21.57
CA ASP A 360 -19.97 27.17 -22.32
C ASP A 360 -19.77 27.43 -23.83
N GLU A 361 -19.34 26.43 -24.62
CA GLU A 361 -20.02 26.11 -25.89
C GLU A 361 -19.62 24.73 -26.47
N SER A 362 -20.70 23.99 -26.78
CA SER A 362 -20.99 22.78 -27.57
C SER A 362 -20.07 22.26 -28.70
N ASP A 363 -19.99 20.91 -28.73
CA ASP A 363 -20.15 19.92 -29.82
C ASP A 363 -19.59 20.13 -31.24
N SER A 364 -18.77 19.16 -31.69
CA SER A 364 -19.02 18.42 -32.94
C SER A 364 -18.21 17.12 -33.04
N ASP A 365 -18.91 16.02 -33.31
CA ASP A 365 -18.41 14.67 -33.62
C ASP A 365 -17.48 14.59 -34.84
N ASN A 366 -16.50 13.69 -34.80
CA ASN A 366 -16.21 12.72 -35.87
C ASN A 366 -15.33 11.58 -35.33
N ASP A 367 -15.84 10.35 -35.52
CA ASP A 367 -15.18 9.07 -35.30
C ASP A 367 -13.94 8.89 -36.20
N ASP A 368 -12.87 8.33 -35.64
CA ASP A 368 -12.00 7.33 -36.29
C ASP A 368 -11.17 6.61 -35.20
N ASP A 369 -11.23 5.27 -35.23
CA ASP A 369 -10.64 4.31 -34.30
C ASP A 369 -9.10 4.44 -34.15
N ASP A 370 -8.59 4.49 -32.90
CA ASP A 370 -7.31 3.90 -32.51
C ASP A 370 -7.20 3.80 -30.96
N ASP A 371 -6.96 2.57 -30.46
CA ASP A 371 -6.81 2.19 -29.04
C ASP A 371 -5.59 2.88 -28.38
N ASN A 372 -5.77 4.06 -27.74
CA ASN A 372 -4.70 4.69 -26.94
C ASN A 372 -5.16 5.78 -25.95
N ASP A 373 -6.25 5.57 -25.20
CA ASP A 373 -6.74 6.55 -24.20
C ASP A 373 -7.08 5.90 -22.83
N GLU A 374 -6.11 5.22 -22.20
CA GLU A 374 -6.27 4.69 -20.84
C GLU A 374 -5.48 5.45 -19.75
N TYR A 375 -4.75 6.53 -20.11
CA TYR A 375 -3.90 7.28 -19.17
C TYR A 375 -4.34 8.74 -18.90
N SER A 376 -5.32 9.29 -19.62
CA SER A 376 -5.65 10.72 -19.52
C SER A 376 -6.76 11.06 -18.51
N VAL A 377 -7.62 10.11 -18.15
CA VAL A 377 -8.78 10.36 -17.25
C VAL A 377 -8.37 10.34 -15.77
N VAL A 378 -7.28 9.64 -15.42
CA VAL A 378 -6.79 9.51 -14.03
C VAL A 378 -6.21 10.83 -13.49
N ASN A 379 -5.60 11.64 -14.37
CA ASN A 379 -4.93 12.89 -13.96
C ASN A 379 -5.87 14.09 -13.72
N ILE A 380 -7.13 14.01 -14.18
CA ILE A 380 -8.09 15.11 -13.99
C ILE A 380 -8.73 15.03 -12.59
N ILE A 381 -8.89 13.83 -12.01
CA ILE A 381 -9.56 13.66 -10.71
C ILE A 381 -8.58 13.81 -9.53
N SER A 382 -7.31 13.43 -9.69
CA SER A 382 -6.25 13.69 -8.69
C SER A 382 -6.12 15.19 -8.35
N ASN A 383 -6.24 16.06 -9.37
CA ASN A 383 -6.13 17.51 -9.18
C ASN A 383 -7.37 18.16 -8.54
N GLU A 384 -8.55 17.55 -8.59
CA GLU A 384 -9.74 18.07 -7.89
C GLU A 384 -9.75 17.74 -6.39
N TYR A 385 -9.13 16.63 -5.97
CA TYR A 385 -9.00 16.30 -4.54
C TYR A 385 -7.98 17.19 -3.81
N HIS A 386 -6.91 17.64 -4.48
CA HIS A 386 -5.90 18.53 -3.87
C HIS A 386 -6.34 20.00 -3.72
N LYS A 387 -7.39 20.44 -4.39
CA LYS A 387 -7.81 21.85 -4.38
C LYS A 387 -8.71 22.27 -3.21
N ASN A 388 -9.25 21.33 -2.44
CA ASN A 388 -10.24 21.65 -1.39
C ASN A 388 -9.72 21.62 0.05
N TYR A 389 -8.43 21.34 0.28
CA TYR A 389 -7.86 21.32 1.63
C TYR A 389 -6.42 21.85 1.65
N TYR A 390 -6.31 23.18 1.62
CA TYR A 390 -5.18 23.94 2.15
C TYR A 390 -5.70 25.17 2.90
#